data_AF-A0A1E4FUV0-F1
#
_entry.id   AF-A0A1E4FUV0-F1
#
_cell.length_a   1.000
_cell.length_b   1.000
_cell.length_c   1.000
_cell.angle_alpha   90.00
_cell.angle_beta   90.00
_cell.angle_gamma   90.00
#
_symmetry.space_group_name_H-M   'P 1'
#
loop_
_entity.id
_entity.type
_entity.pdbx_description
1 polymer ?
#
loop_
_entity_poly.entity_id
_entity_poly.type
_entity_poly.pdbx_seq_one_letter_code
_entity_poly.pdbx_strand_id
1 'polypeptide(L)'
;MNSLRVYFWMLGQDVRLGLLTQGGFQRLGRSLYRRGSLWLHQLGLSLEEEGLVYLRAQGQFYRVPPGTVPPELPPEARPLPFKHGWQQLRPHLEDYESWVGSSRPTYRQKLLRICPPALRPLRRKWREAFL
;
A
#
# COMPACT_ATOMS: atom_id res chain seq x y z
N MET A 1 -8.10 -13.48 0.94
CA MET A 1 -7.34 -13.13 -0.29
C MET A 1 -7.07 -11.63 -0.31
N ASN A 2 -5.89 -11.23 -0.79
CA ASN A 2 -5.21 -9.98 -0.44
C ASN A 2 -5.28 -8.93 -1.57
N SER A 3 -5.97 -7.80 -1.33
CA SER A 3 -6.13 -6.66 -2.27
C SER A 3 -4.84 -5.88 -2.51
N LEU A 4 -3.88 -5.95 -1.57
CA LEU A 4 -2.65 -5.18 -1.63
C LEU A 4 -1.76 -5.57 -2.81
N ARG A 5 -1.84 -6.80 -3.34
CA ARG A 5 -1.06 -7.18 -4.52
C ARG A 5 -1.37 -6.32 -5.74
N VAL A 6 -2.65 -5.98 -5.94
CA VAL A 6 -3.08 -5.05 -7.00
C VAL A 6 -2.66 -3.63 -6.64
N TYR A 7 -2.82 -3.26 -5.37
CA TYR A 7 -2.44 -1.94 -4.86
C TYR A 7 -0.95 -1.63 -5.11
N PHE A 8 -0.03 -2.53 -4.77
CA PHE A 8 1.41 -2.36 -5.03
C PHE A 8 1.74 -2.21 -6.52
N TRP A 9 1.02 -2.91 -7.40
CA TRP A 9 1.19 -2.72 -8.84
C TRP A 9 0.74 -1.33 -9.30
N MET A 10 -0.37 -0.82 -8.75
CA MET A 10 -0.86 0.53 -9.00
C MET A 10 0.10 1.60 -8.46
N LEU A 11 0.59 1.45 -7.22
CA LEU A 11 1.62 2.32 -6.66
C LEU A 11 2.86 2.38 -7.56
N GLY A 12 3.25 1.27 -8.18
CA GLY A 12 4.34 1.26 -9.16
C GLY A 12 4.06 2.13 -10.39
N GLN A 13 2.80 2.26 -10.83
CA GLN A 13 2.43 3.20 -11.89
C GLN A 13 2.41 4.63 -11.37
N ASP A 14 1.94 4.85 -10.15
CA ASP A 14 1.89 6.16 -9.50
C ASP A 14 3.29 6.76 -9.34
N VAL A 15 4.26 5.96 -8.91
CA VAL A 15 5.68 6.35 -8.81
C VAL A 15 6.20 6.84 -10.16
N ARG A 16 5.93 6.10 -11.25
CA ARG A 16 6.38 6.47 -12.61
C ARG A 16 5.80 7.78 -13.09
N LEU A 17 4.62 8.15 -12.62
CA LEU A 17 3.90 9.37 -13.00
C LEU A 17 4.10 10.51 -11.99
N GLY A 18 4.92 10.33 -10.95
CA GLY A 18 5.14 11.31 -9.89
C GLY A 18 3.93 11.57 -8.99
N LEU A 19 2.94 10.67 -8.99
CA LEU A 19 1.68 10.85 -8.27
C LEU A 19 1.84 10.77 -6.75
N LEU A 20 2.76 9.93 -6.25
CA LEU A 20 3.01 9.87 -4.81
C LEU A 20 3.46 11.23 -4.28
N THR A 21 4.43 11.86 -4.93
CA THR A 21 4.94 13.18 -4.51
C THR A 21 3.89 14.27 -4.66
N GLN A 22 3.11 14.26 -5.74
CA GLN A 22 1.99 15.19 -5.93
C GLN A 22 0.88 14.99 -4.87
N GLY A 23 0.67 13.74 -4.44
CA GLY A 23 -0.29 13.36 -3.39
C GLY A 23 0.24 13.51 -1.97
N GLY A 24 1.34 14.25 -1.78
CA GLY A 24 1.87 14.62 -0.47
C GLY A 24 2.87 13.64 0.15
N PHE A 25 3.30 12.59 -0.56
CA PHE A 25 4.37 11.73 -0.07
C PHE A 25 5.74 12.38 -0.25
N GLN A 26 6.52 12.42 0.82
CA GLN A 26 7.93 12.79 0.79
C GLN A 26 8.77 11.57 0.42
N ARG A 27 9.68 11.74 -0.54
CA ARG A 27 10.63 10.68 -0.93
C ARG A 27 11.87 10.78 -0.05
N LEU A 28 12.16 9.73 0.71
CA LEU A 28 13.27 9.68 1.67
C LEU A 28 14.40 8.73 1.24
N GLY A 29 14.32 8.21 0.02
CA GLY A 29 15.35 7.35 -0.56
C GLY A 29 14.97 6.88 -1.96
N ARG A 30 15.66 5.85 -2.47
CA ARG A 30 15.39 5.32 -3.82
C ARG A 30 13.97 4.76 -3.95
N SER A 31 13.51 4.01 -2.97
CA SER A 31 12.26 3.25 -2.98
C SER A 31 11.36 3.52 -1.78
N LEU A 32 11.69 4.54 -0.97
CA LEU A 32 11.01 4.82 0.30
C LEU A 32 10.28 6.17 0.23
N TYR A 33 8.99 6.14 0.56
CA TYR A 33 8.10 7.28 0.58
C TYR A 33 7.37 7.35 1.92
N ARG A 34 7.10 8.55 2.41
CA ARG A 34 6.41 8.79 3.68
C ARG A 34 5.31 9.83 3.51
N ARG A 35 4.14 9.59 4.12
CA ARG A 35 3.08 10.59 4.31
C ARG A 35 2.46 10.37 5.70
N GLY A 36 2.70 11.30 6.62
CA GLY A 36 2.30 11.12 8.03
C GLY A 36 2.97 9.88 8.63
N SER A 37 2.17 8.99 9.24
CA SER A 37 2.61 7.71 9.80
C SER A 37 2.78 6.59 8.75
N LEU A 38 2.27 6.79 7.52
CA LEU A 38 2.33 5.79 6.45
C LEU A 38 3.67 5.85 5.72
N TRP A 39 4.40 4.74 5.77
CA TRP A 39 5.59 4.48 4.98
C TRP A 39 5.26 3.51 3.86
N LEU A 40 5.70 3.84 2.64
CA LEU A 40 5.60 3.00 1.47
C LEU A 40 7.00 2.63 0.98
N HIS A 41 7.24 1.33 0.88
CA HIS A 41 8.44 0.76 0.29
C HIS A 41 8.05 -0.19 -0.86
N GLN A 42 8.93 -0.44 -1.82
CA GLN A 42 8.62 -1.38 -2.91
C GLN A 42 8.34 -2.83 -2.44
N LEU A 43 8.84 -3.19 -1.25
CA LEU A 43 8.72 -4.52 -0.64
C LEU A 43 7.63 -4.61 0.43
N GLY A 44 6.99 -3.49 0.79
CA GLY A 44 6.04 -3.48 1.89
C GLY A 44 5.57 -2.08 2.24
N LEU A 45 4.81 -1.98 3.31
CA LEU A 45 4.40 -0.70 3.88
C LEU A 45 4.42 -0.80 5.40
N SER A 46 4.46 0.33 6.09
CA SER A 46 4.26 0.37 7.53
C SER A 46 3.40 1.55 7.96
N LEU A 47 2.70 1.35 9.06
CA LEU A 47 2.10 2.41 9.86
C LEU A 47 2.95 2.54 11.12
N GLU A 48 3.75 3.60 11.17
CA GLU A 48 4.82 3.79 12.14
C GLU A 48 4.29 3.89 13.58
N GLU A 49 3.27 4.72 13.80
CA GLU A 49 2.72 4.98 15.14
C GLU A 49 1.93 3.77 15.66
N GLU A 50 1.30 3.05 14.75
CA GLU A 50 0.49 1.89 15.02
C GLU A 50 1.32 0.62 15.18
N GLY A 51 2.63 0.64 14.87
CA GLY A 51 3.51 -0.53 14.96
C GLY A 51 3.07 -1.66 14.05
N LEU A 52 2.72 -1.34 12.80
CA LEU A 52 2.21 -2.29 11.81
C LEU A 52 3.12 -2.32 10.58
N VAL A 53 3.54 -3.50 10.14
CA VAL A 53 4.21 -3.70 8.85
C VAL A 53 3.44 -4.71 8.02
N TYR A 54 3.33 -4.44 6.71
CA TYR A 54 2.90 -5.43 5.73
C TYR A 54 4.07 -5.77 4.81
N LEU A 55 4.42 -7.05 4.73
CA LEU A 55 5.42 -7.55 3.79
C LEU A 55 4.76 -8.08 2.52
N ARG A 56 5.11 -7.49 1.39
CA ARG A 56 4.54 -7.83 0.09
C ARG A 56 4.88 -9.25 -0.36
N ALA A 57 6.11 -9.70 -0.12
CA ALA A 57 6.58 -11.02 -0.54
C ALA A 57 5.80 -12.16 0.12
N GLN A 58 5.43 -11.97 1.39
CA GLN A 58 4.72 -12.95 2.20
C GLN A 58 3.20 -12.74 2.17
N GLY A 59 2.74 -11.56 1.77
CA GLY A 59 1.32 -11.23 1.77
C GLY A 59 0.72 -11.13 3.17
N GLN A 60 1.55 -10.80 4.17
CA GLN A 60 1.29 -10.97 5.59
C GLN A 60 1.55 -9.66 6.35
N PHE A 61 0.71 -9.41 7.36
CA PHE A 61 0.90 -8.30 8.30
C PHE A 61 1.65 -8.77 9.55
N TYR A 62 2.36 -7.85 10.18
CA TYR A 62 3.12 -8.06 11.40
C TYR A 62 2.87 -6.90 12.37
N ARG A 63 2.71 -7.24 13.65
CA ARG A 63 2.90 -6.30 14.75
C ARG A 63 4.39 -6.17 15.01
N VAL A 64 4.87 -4.94 15.09
CA VAL A 64 6.28 -4.59 15.24
C VAL A 64 6.44 -3.40 16.18
N PRO A 65 7.65 -3.14 16.72
CA PRO A 65 7.95 -1.89 17.40
C PRO A 65 7.68 -0.67 16.50
N PRO A 66 7.22 0.46 17.07
CA PRO A 66 7.10 1.72 16.33
C PRO A 66 8.42 2.12 15.64
N GLY A 67 8.31 2.75 14.47
CA GLY A 67 9.48 3.14 13.66
C GLY A 67 10.02 2.03 12.75
N THR A 68 9.49 0.82 12.82
CA THR A 68 9.92 -0.26 11.90
C THR A 68 9.47 0.04 10.47
N VAL A 69 10.42 0.02 9.54
CA VAL A 69 10.20 0.24 8.10
C VAL A 69 10.57 -1.04 7.34
N PRO A 70 9.75 -1.49 6.37
CA PRO A 70 10.08 -2.66 5.56
C PRO A 70 11.30 -2.43 4.65
N PRO A 71 12.04 -3.50 4.26
CA PRO A 71 11.67 -4.92 4.39
C PRO A 71 12.12 -5.61 5.69
N GLU A 72 12.98 -4.99 6.49
CA GLU A 72 13.53 -5.63 7.68
C GLU A 72 12.45 -5.81 8.75
N LEU A 73 12.31 -7.03 9.26
CA LEU A 73 11.49 -7.31 10.45
C LEU A 73 12.39 -7.59 11.64
N PRO A 74 12.12 -6.98 12.79
CA PRO A 74 12.86 -7.28 14.01
C PRO A 74 12.45 -8.65 14.58
N PRO A 75 13.28 -9.27 15.44
CA PRO A 75 13.00 -10.58 16.04
C PRO A 75 11.66 -10.64 16.82
N GLU A 76 11.22 -9.52 17.35
CA GLU A 76 9.98 -9.38 18.11
C GLU A 76 8.74 -9.32 17.19
N ALA A 77 8.90 -9.27 15.87
CA ALA A 77 7.79 -9.23 14.94
C ALA A 77 6.86 -10.43 15.15
N ARG A 78 5.55 -10.15 15.22
CA ARG A 78 4.51 -11.17 15.39
C ARG A 78 3.53 -11.11 14.22
N PRO A 79 3.22 -12.23 13.55
CA PRO A 79 2.25 -12.23 12.47
C PRO A 79 0.88 -11.80 12.99
N LEU A 80 0.21 -10.94 12.23
CA LEU A 80 -1.10 -10.40 12.52
C LEU A 80 -2.11 -10.89 11.46
N PRO A 81 -3.31 -11.37 11.84
CA PRO A 81 -4.32 -11.75 10.87
C PRO A 81 -4.58 -10.65 9.84
N PHE A 82 -4.66 -11.01 8.56
CA PHE A 82 -4.75 -10.03 7.46
C PHE A 82 -5.89 -9.03 7.66
N LYS A 83 -7.05 -9.50 8.14
CA LYS A 83 -8.21 -8.66 8.41
C LYS A 83 -7.89 -7.52 9.39
N HIS A 84 -7.13 -7.79 10.44
CA HIS A 84 -6.81 -6.81 11.48
C HIS A 84 -5.82 -5.77 10.95
N GLY A 85 -4.75 -6.22 10.28
CA GLY A 85 -3.80 -5.31 9.65
C GLY A 85 -4.46 -4.45 8.57
N TRP A 86 -5.36 -5.04 7.78
CA TRP A 86 -6.11 -4.32 6.76
C TRP A 86 -7.04 -3.26 7.36
N GLN A 87 -7.74 -3.55 8.46
CA GLN A 87 -8.61 -2.59 9.14
C GLN A 87 -7.84 -1.35 9.63
N GLN A 88 -6.61 -1.53 10.09
CA GLN A 88 -5.74 -0.41 10.51
C GLN A 88 -5.17 0.34 9.31
N LEU A 89 -4.72 -0.38 8.28
CA LEU A 89 -4.08 0.22 7.12
C LEU A 89 -5.03 1.00 6.20
N ARG A 90 -6.21 0.43 5.94
CA ARG A 90 -7.10 0.88 4.86
C ARG A 90 -7.40 2.39 4.92
N PRO A 91 -7.74 3.00 6.08
CA PRO A 91 -8.03 4.43 6.15
C PRO A 91 -6.90 5.31 5.59
N HIS A 92 -5.64 4.96 5.86
CA HIS A 92 -4.48 5.73 5.36
C HIS A 92 -4.28 5.61 3.84
N LEU A 93 -4.75 4.51 3.25
CA LEU A 93 -4.70 4.31 1.80
C LEU A 93 -5.92 4.96 1.11
N GLU A 94 -7.09 4.92 1.75
CA GLU A 94 -8.32 5.54 1.25
C GLU A 94 -8.12 7.03 0.97
N ASP A 95 -7.49 7.77 1.88
CA ASP A 95 -7.22 9.21 1.67
C ASP A 95 -6.40 9.50 0.41
N TYR A 96 -5.39 8.66 0.13
CA TYR A 96 -4.59 8.80 -1.09
C TYR A 96 -5.37 8.38 -2.33
N GLU A 97 -6.14 7.29 -2.25
CA GLU A 97 -6.99 6.85 -3.37
C GLU A 97 -8.07 7.87 -3.73
N SER A 98 -8.70 8.50 -2.74
CA SER A 98 -9.64 9.60 -2.93
C SER A 98 -8.97 10.76 -3.67
N TRP A 99 -7.77 11.16 -3.24
CA TRP A 99 -7.01 12.20 -3.93
C TRP A 99 -6.66 11.82 -5.38
N VAL A 100 -6.24 10.58 -5.64
CA VAL A 100 -5.98 10.09 -7.01
C VAL A 100 -7.27 10.10 -7.84
N GLY A 101 -8.40 9.72 -7.25
CA GLY A 101 -9.71 9.72 -7.90
C GLY A 101 -10.15 11.12 -8.34
N SER A 102 -9.99 12.11 -7.46
CA SER A 102 -10.31 13.51 -7.76
C SER A 102 -9.33 14.15 -8.75
N SER A 103 -8.03 13.91 -8.60
CA SER A 103 -7.00 14.49 -9.47
C SER A 103 -6.93 13.85 -10.85
N ARG A 104 -7.27 12.56 -10.96
CA ARG A 104 -7.24 11.79 -12.20
C ARG A 104 -8.49 10.92 -12.34
N PRO A 105 -9.62 11.51 -12.75
CA PRO A 105 -10.85 10.76 -13.01
C PRO A 105 -10.60 9.61 -13.97
N THR A 106 -11.22 8.46 -13.72
CA THR A 106 -11.11 7.22 -14.54
C THR A 106 -9.75 6.50 -14.51
N TYR A 107 -8.71 7.06 -13.88
CA TYR A 107 -7.35 6.52 -13.94
C TYR A 107 -7.26 5.11 -13.35
N ARG A 108 -7.83 4.89 -12.15
CA ARG A 108 -7.86 3.57 -11.51
C ARG A 108 -8.65 2.55 -12.34
N GLN A 109 -9.78 2.94 -12.95
CA GLN A 109 -10.53 2.06 -13.84
C GLN A 109 -9.70 1.66 -15.08
N LYS A 110 -8.95 2.61 -15.67
CA LYS A 110 -8.03 2.32 -16.79
C LYS A 110 -6.92 1.36 -16.37
N LEU A 111 -6.28 1.59 -15.22
CA LEU A 111 -5.29 0.67 -14.67
C LEU A 111 -5.87 -0.74 -14.44
N LEU A 112 -7.05 -0.86 -13.86
CA LEU A 112 -7.70 -2.15 -13.67
C LEU A 112 -7.94 -2.89 -14.99
N ARG A 113 -8.20 -2.20 -16.11
CA ARG A 113 -8.35 -2.84 -17.43
C ARG A 113 -7.04 -3.47 -17.91
N ILE A 114 -5.93 -2.75 -17.79
CA ILE A 114 -4.59 -3.17 -18.24
C ILE A 114 -3.80 -3.98 -17.19
N CYS A 115 -4.41 -4.26 -16.04
CA CYS A 115 -3.76 -4.98 -14.94
C CYS A 115 -3.21 -6.35 -15.40
N PRO A 116 -1.96 -6.72 -15.05
CA PRO A 116 -1.29 -7.94 -15.50
C PRO A 116 -2.12 -9.21 -15.31
N PRO A 117 -1.98 -10.24 -16.19
CA PRO A 117 -2.73 -11.50 -16.11
C PRO A 117 -2.77 -12.12 -14.71
N ALA A 118 -1.62 -12.20 -14.03
CA ALA A 118 -1.49 -12.77 -12.69
C ALA A 118 -2.27 -12.03 -11.59
N LEU A 119 -2.66 -10.77 -11.82
CA LEU A 119 -3.38 -9.93 -10.86
C LEU A 119 -4.88 -9.79 -11.19
N ARG A 120 -5.31 -10.23 -12.38
CA ARG A 120 -6.72 -10.12 -12.81
C ARG A 120 -7.72 -10.74 -11.84
N PRO A 121 -7.48 -11.93 -11.26
CA PRO A 121 -8.41 -12.53 -10.28
C PRO A 121 -8.62 -11.67 -9.02
N LEU A 122 -7.68 -10.77 -8.72
CA LEU A 122 -7.72 -9.90 -7.53
C LEU A 122 -8.37 -8.54 -7.80
N ARG A 123 -8.72 -8.21 -9.05
CA ARG A 123 -9.35 -6.93 -9.41
C ARG A 123 -10.64 -6.68 -8.62
N ARG A 124 -11.50 -7.71 -8.49
CA ARG A 124 -12.75 -7.60 -7.74
C ARG A 124 -12.50 -7.21 -6.28
N LYS A 125 -11.47 -7.80 -5.65
CA LYS A 125 -11.08 -7.50 -4.27
C LYS A 125 -10.51 -6.12 -4.08
N TRP A 126 -9.79 -5.60 -5.06
CA TRP A 126 -9.37 -4.21 -5.04
C TRP A 126 -10.56 -3.26 -5.17
N ARG A 127 -11.53 -3.54 -6.06
CA ARG A 127 -12.75 -2.74 -6.17
C ARG A 127 -13.52 -2.73 -4.86
N GLU A 128 -13.87 -3.91 -4.32
CA GLU A 128 -14.55 -4.05 -3.02
C GLU A 128 -13.86 -3.29 -1.87
N ALA A 129 -12.56 -3.01 -2.00
CA ALA A 129 -11.78 -2.30 -0.99
C ALA A 129 -11.74 -0.78 -1.14
N PHE A 130 -11.97 -0.23 -2.36
CA PHE A 130 -11.67 1.18 -2.68
C PHE A 130 -12.68 1.86 -3.63
N LEU A 131 -13.61 1.12 -4.25
CA LEU A 131 -14.65 1.61 -5.15
C LEU A 131 -16.02 1.07 -4.71
#